data_AF-A0A7V6WHV9-F1
#
_entry.id   AF-A0A7V6WHV9-F1
#
_cell.length_a   1.000
_cell.length_b   1.000
_cell.length_c   1.000
_cell.angle_alpha   90.00
_cell.angle_beta   90.00
_cell.angle_gamma   90.00
#
_symmetry.space_group_name_H-M   'P 1'
#
loop_
_entity.id
_entity.type
_entity.pdbx_description
1 polymer ?
#
loop_
_entity_poly.entity_id
_entity_poly.type
_entity_poly.pdbx_seq_one_letter_code
_entity_poly.pdbx_strand_id
1 'polypeptide(L)' 'MLCLTWKQRLGLEVQRLPKNNVLVGLDIGTSKVAAVIAEIDVEGPINIVGFGETPSGGLRKGTII' A
#
# COMPACT_ATOMS: atom_id res chain seq x y z
N MET A 1 -3.83 -14.27 7.52
CA MET A 1 -3.75 -13.95 8.97
C MET A 1 -2.90 -12.71 9.31
N LEU A 2 -2.33 -11.97 8.34
CA LEU A 2 -1.44 -10.80 8.60
C LEU A 2 -1.99 -9.42 8.13
N CYS A 3 -3.11 -9.38 7.40
CA CYS A 3 -3.72 -8.11 6.96
C CYS A 3 -4.54 -7.44 8.09
N LEU A 4 -5.19 -8.24 8.95
CA LEU A 4 -6.02 -7.73 10.05
C LEU A 4 -5.21 -7.14 11.21
N THR A 5 -3.97 -7.61 11.40
CA THR A 5 -3.09 -7.19 12.50
C THR A 5 -2.63 -5.73 12.40
N TRP A 6 -2.60 -5.14 11.20
CA TRP A 6 -2.23 -3.73 11.03
C TRP A 6 -3.33 -2.77 11.47
N LYS A 7 -4.59 -3.07 11.13
CA LYS A 7 -5.75 -2.25 11.47
C LYS A 7 -6.00 -2.22 12.99
N GLN A 8 -5.77 -3.34 13.67
CA GLN A 8 -5.98 -3.49 15.12
C GLN A 8 -4.85 -2.88 15.97
N ARG A 9 -3.64 -2.72 15.42
CA ARG A 9 -2.48 -2.19 16.15
C ARG A 9 -2.40 -0.65 16.16
N LEU A 10 -3.03 0.04 15.21
CA LEU A 10 -2.95 1.51 15.09
C LEU A 10 -4.26 2.24 15.40
N GLY A 11 -5.39 1.53 15.57
CA GLY A 11 -6.68 2.17 15.88
C GLY A 11 -7.17 3.14 14.79
N LEU A 12 -6.65 3.05 13.57
CA LEU A 12 -6.94 4.00 12.50
C LEU A 12 -8.28 3.68 11.82
N GLU A 13 -9.17 4.66 11.83
CA GLU A 13 -10.38 4.66 11.01
C GLU A 13 -9.99 4.85 9.54
N VAL A 14 -10.48 3.97 8.66
CA VAL A 14 -10.19 4.05 7.22
C VAL A 14 -11.06 5.14 6.61
N GLN A 15 -10.49 6.32 6.41
CA GLN A 15 -11.16 7.38 5.68
C GLN A 15 -11.24 7.03 4.19
N ARG A 16 -12.41 7.18 3.57
CA ARG A 16 -12.57 7.00 2.13
C ARG A 16 -12.09 8.25 1.42
N LEU A 17 -11.02 8.10 0.65
CA LEU A 17 -10.55 9.15 -0.23
C LEU A 17 -11.42 9.23 -1.51
N PRO A 18 -11.63 10.43 -2.07
CA PRO A 18 -12.29 10.58 -3.36
C PRO A 18 -11.56 9.79 -4.45
N LYS A 19 -12.28 8.91 -5.17
CA LYS A 19 -11.69 7.97 -6.13
C LYS A 19 -10.82 8.61 -7.23
N ASN A 20 -11.02 9.90 -7.52
CA ASN A 20 -10.43 10.54 -8.70
C ASN A 20 -9.05 11.19 -8.43
N ASN A 21 -8.58 11.22 -7.18
CA ASN A 21 -7.33 11.91 -6.81
C ASN A 21 -6.33 11.02 -6.05
N VAL A 22 -6.50 9.69 -6.10
CA VAL A 22 -5.64 8.76 -5.38
C VAL A 22 -4.76 7.98 -6.36
N LEU A 23 -3.45 8.03 -6.14
CA LEU A 23 -2.45 7.19 -6.78
C LEU A 23 -2.02 6.09 -5.82
N VAL A 24 -1.91 4.86 -6.31
CA VAL A 24 -1.36 3.74 -5.52
C VAL A 24 -0.20 3.13 -6.27
N GLY A 25 0.98 3.15 -5.65
CA GLY A 25 2.14 2.38 -6.08
C GLY A 25 2.11 1.00 -5.43
N LEU A 26 2.20 -0.07 -6.23
CA LEU A 26 2.31 -1.45 -5.75
C LEU A 26 3.64 -2.03 -6.21
N ASP A 27 4.46 -2.49 -5.27
CA ASP A 27 5.71 -3.19 -5.53
C ASP A 27 5.63 -4.63 -5.00
N ILE A 28 5.94 -5.60 -5.85
CA ILE A 28 5.87 -7.02 -5.55
C ILE A 28 7.28 -7.60 -5.63
N GLY A 29 7.99 -7.52 -4.51
CA GLY A 29 9.30 -8.13 -4.36
C GLY A 29 9.25 -9.61 -3.97
N THR A 30 10.38 -10.28 -4.12
CA THR A 30 10.59 -11.66 -3.65
C THR A 30 10.58 -11.79 -2.13
N SER A 31 10.89 -10.71 -1.42
CA SER A 31 10.94 -10.70 0.05
C SER A 31 9.70 -10.06 0.67
N LYS A 32 9.11 -9.07 0.03
CA LYS A 32 7.97 -8.31 0.54
C LYS A 32 7.09 -7.81 -0.61
N VAL A 33 5.80 -7.67 -0.31
CA VAL A 33 4.87 -6.87 -1.12
C VAL A 33 4.66 -5.56 -0.38
N ALA A 34 4.80 -4.44 -1.08
CA ALA A 34 4.64 -3.10 -0.53
C ALA A 34 3.64 -2.30 -1.35
N ALA A 35 2.86 -1.46 -0.67
CA ALA A 35 1.95 -0.51 -1.28
C ALA A 35 2.15 0.87 -0.67
N VAL A 36 2.10 1.90 -1.52
CA VAL A 36 2.17 3.31 -1.13
C VAL A 36 0.98 4.02 -1.74
N ILE A 37 0.29 4.82 -0.94
CA ILE A 37 -0.89 5.58 -1.32
C ILE A 37 -0.52 7.06 -1.29
N ALA A 38 -0.86 7.76 -2.36
CA ALA A 38 -0.63 9.18 -2.50
C ALA A 38 -1.88 9.88 -3.01
N GLU A 39 -2.03 11.14 -2.63
CA GLU A 39 -3.01 12.06 -3.20
C GLU A 39 -2.32 12.96 -4.23
N ILE A 40 -3.04 13.22 -5.32
CA ILE A 40 -2.62 14.15 -6.37
C ILE A 40 -3.53 15.36 -6.32
N ASP A 41 -2.97 16.53 -6.04
CA ASP A 41 -3.63 17.80 -6.26
C ASP A 41 -3.53 18.19 -7.75
N VAL A 42 -4.60 18.78 -8.28
CA VAL A 42 -4.82 19.01 -9.73
C VAL A 42 -3.65 19.74 -10.42
N GLU A 43 -2.91 20.57 -9.70
CA GLU A 43 -1.71 21.27 -10.16
C GLU A 43 -0.56 21.24 -9.13
N GLY A 44 -0.67 20.38 -8.12
CA GLY A 44 0.13 20.42 -6.91
C GLY A 44 1.14 19.27 -6.77
N PRO A 45 1.91 19.26 -5.67
CA PRO A 45 2.83 18.18 -5.37
C PRO A 45 2.08 16.89 -5.01
N ILE A 46 2.71 15.75 -5.29
CA ILE A 46 2.21 14.44 -4.83
C ILE A 46 2.40 14.35 -3.32
N ASN A 47 1.33 14.08 -2.57
CA ASN A 47 1.39 13.92 -1.12
C ASN A 47 1.23 12.45 -0.72
N ILE A 48 2.16 11.89 0.05
CA ILE A 48 2.07 10.50 0.53
C ILE A 48 1.17 10.45 1.75
N VAL A 49 0.06 9.71 1.65
CA VAL A 49 -0.95 9.60 2.73
C VAL A 49 -0.91 8.28 3.48
N GLY A 50 -0.26 7.26 2.90
CA GLY A 50 -0.11 5.98 3.58
C GLY A 50 0.88 5.05 2.90
N PHE A 51 1.41 4.11 3.69
CA PHE A 51 2.22 3.00 3.18
C PHE A 51 1.88 1.72 3.96
N GLY A 52 2.13 0.57 3.34
CA GLY A 52 2.00 -0.73 3.99
C GLY A 52 2.88 -1.75 3.30
N GLU A 53 3.43 -2.68 4.08
CA GLU A 53 4.20 -3.81 3.55
C GLU A 53 3.85 -5.11 4.28
N THR A 54 4.08 -6.22 3.60
CA THR A 54 3.92 -7.57 4.14
C THR A 54 5.03 -8.46 3.59
N PRO A 55 5.55 -9.43 4.37
CA PRO A 55 6.41 -10.48 3.84
C PRO A 55 5.75 -11.16 2.63
N SER A 56 6.52 -11.40 1.58
CA SER A 56 6.08 -12.05 0.35
C SER A 56 6.47 -13.52 0.38
N GLY A 57 5.49 -14.39 0.09
CA GLY A 57 5.73 -15.82 -0.14
C GLY A 57 5.53 -16.23 -1.60
N GLY A 58 5.02 -15.34 -2.44
CA GLY A 58 4.50 -15.66 -3.78
C GLY A 58 5.49 -15.43 -4.93
N LEU A 59 6.72 -14.96 -4.67
CA LEU A 59 7.75 -14.78 -5.69
C LEU A 59 9.08 -15.39 -5.24
N ARG A 60 9.65 -16.32 -6.03
CA ARG A 60 11.00 -16.87 -5.83
C ARG A 60 11.78 -16.84 -7.14
N LYS A 61 13.02 -16.31 -7.10
CA LYS A 61 13.94 -16.23 -8.26
C LYS A 61 13.28 -15.65 -9.54
N GLY A 62 12.37 -14.69 -9.40
CA GLY A 62 11.68 -14.06 -10.52
C GLY A 62 10.48 -14.83 -11.08
N THR A 63 10.03 -15.89 -10.40
CA THR A 63 8.85 -16.68 -10.79
C THR A 63 7.77 -16.63 -9.71
N ILE A 64 6.52 -16.58 -10.13
CA ILE A 64 5.33 -16.66 -9.27
C ILE A 64 5.17 -18.10 -8.79
N ILE A 65 4.96 -18.30 -7.49
CA ILE A 65 4.76 -19.62 -6.87
C ILE A 65 3.46 -19.71 -6.08
#